data_AF-A0A2W0ASQ1-F1
#
_entry.id   AF-A0A2W0ASQ1-F1
#
_cell.length_a   1.000
_cell.length_b   1.000
_cell.length_c   1.000
_cell.angle_alpha   90.00
_cell.angle_beta   90.00
_cell.angle_gamma   90.00
#
_symmetry.space_group_name_H-M   'P 1'
#
loop_
_entity.id
_entity.type
_entity.pdbx_description
1 polymer ?
#
loop_
_entity_poly.entity_id
_entity_poly.type
_entity_poly.pdbx_seq_one_letter_code
_entity_poly.pdbx_strand_id
1 'polypeptide(L)'
;MPKTETAGRKLRRLRESLGLTMHDVYAASKLVAGAKRSRRFLLPPGRLSVIESGKTVPSIYRLYTLAFAYNTRMRKLLVLYGAWWR
;
A
#
# COMPACT_ATOMS: atom_id res chain seq x y z
N MET A 1 -14.98 -20.82 -11.46
CA MET A 1 -13.81 -20.78 -10.54
C MET A 1 -13.89 -19.51 -9.70
N PRO A 2 -13.83 -19.56 -8.37
CA PRO A 2 -13.68 -18.34 -7.59
C PRO A 2 -12.37 -17.67 -7.98
N LYS A 3 -12.42 -16.41 -8.42
CA LYS A 3 -11.22 -15.62 -8.72
C LYS A 3 -10.39 -15.53 -7.44
N THR A 4 -9.20 -16.13 -7.42
CA THR A 4 -8.25 -15.96 -6.32
C THR A 4 -8.07 -14.47 -6.06
N GLU A 5 -8.24 -14.05 -4.81
CA GLU A 5 -8.15 -12.63 -4.45
C GLU A 5 -6.76 -12.08 -4.76
N THR A 6 -6.70 -10.97 -5.50
CA THR A 6 -5.44 -10.31 -5.88
C THR A 6 -4.76 -9.68 -4.67
N ALA A 7 -3.43 -9.52 -4.73
CA ALA A 7 -2.65 -8.84 -3.69
C ALA A 7 -3.19 -7.42 -3.38
N GLY A 8 -3.63 -6.70 -4.42
CA GLY A 8 -4.26 -5.38 -4.28
C GLY A 8 -5.54 -5.42 -3.45
N ARG A 9 -6.42 -6.40 -3.68
CA ARG A 9 -7.65 -6.54 -2.89
C ARG A 9 -7.36 -6.93 -1.44
N LYS A 10 -6.33 -7.74 -1.19
CA LYS A 10 -5.83 -8.02 0.17
C LYS A 10 -5.32 -6.75 0.87
N LEU A 11 -4.61 -5.87 0.15
CA LEU A 11 -4.20 -4.56 0.69
C LEU A 11 -5.39 -3.67 1.04
N ARG A 12 -6.42 -3.65 0.18
CA ARG A 12 -7.65 -2.91 0.44
C ARG A 12 -8.33 -3.40 1.71
N ARG A 13 -8.51 -4.71 1.85
CA ARG A 13 -9.07 -5.33 3.05
C ARG A 13 -8.27 -4.98 4.30
N LEU A 14 -6.94 -5.01 4.21
CA LEU A 14 -6.08 -4.61 5.31
C LEU A 14 -6.31 -3.15 5.70
N ARG A 15 -6.34 -2.22 4.74
CA ARG A 15 -6.64 -0.80 4.98
C ARG A 15 -8.00 -0.63 5.67
N GLU A 16 -9.03 -1.26 5.15
CA GLU A 16 -10.40 -1.17 5.66
C GLU A 16 -10.51 -1.77 7.07
N SER A 17 -9.82 -2.88 7.36
CA SER A 17 -9.77 -3.49 8.70
C SER A 17 -9.07 -2.62 9.75
N LEU A 18 -8.23 -1.69 9.32
CA LEU A 18 -7.58 -0.70 10.17
C LEU A 18 -8.41 0.59 10.34
N GLY A 19 -9.60 0.66 9.73
CA GLY A 19 -10.44 1.86 9.73
C GLY A 19 -9.88 3.04 8.93
N LEU A 20 -8.87 2.80 8.08
CA LEU A 20 -8.19 3.86 7.34
C LEU A 20 -8.95 4.21 6.05
N THR A 21 -9.21 5.50 5.85
CA THR A 21 -9.71 6.04 4.60
C THR A 21 -8.57 6.20 3.57
N MET A 22 -8.92 6.41 2.31
CA MET A 22 -7.90 6.77 1.30
C MET A 22 -7.21 8.10 1.61
N HIS A 23 -7.90 9.02 2.29
CA HIS A 23 -7.33 10.31 2.68
C HIS A 23 -6.32 10.18 3.81
N ASP A 24 -6.54 9.26 4.77
CA ASP A 24 -5.58 9.00 5.84
C ASP A 24 -4.26 8.47 5.29
N VAL A 25 -4.34 7.53 4.33
CA VAL A 25 -3.15 7.01 3.64
C VAL A 25 -2.44 8.11 2.85
N TYR A 26 -3.19 8.98 2.19
CA TYR A 26 -2.59 10.11 1.48
C TYR A 26 -1.91 11.09 2.45
N ALA A 27 -2.52 11.39 3.60
CA ALA A 27 -1.93 12.22 4.64
C ALA A 27 -0.62 11.63 5.17
N ALA A 28 -0.61 10.33 5.50
CA ALA A 28 0.61 9.62 5.88
C ALA A 28 1.68 9.67 4.79
N SER A 29 1.29 9.54 3.52
CA SER A 29 2.22 9.64 2.39
C SER A 29 2.91 11.00 2.27
N LYS A 30 2.20 12.09 2.60
CA LYS A 30 2.77 13.44 2.64
C LYS A 30 3.84 13.56 3.72
N LEU A 31 3.60 12.99 4.91
CA LEU A 31 4.59 12.97 5.99
C LEU A 31 5.87 12.23 5.57
N VAL A 32 5.72 11.03 4.99
CA VAL A 32 6.86 10.25 4.49
C VAL A 32 7.60 10.98 3.38
N ALA A 33 6.88 11.56 2.41
CA ALA A 33 7.48 12.30 1.31
C ALA A 33 8.25 13.54 1.80
N GLY A 34 7.74 14.24 2.82
CA GLY A 34 8.44 15.35 3.47
C GLY A 34 9.71 14.88 4.18
N ALA A 35 9.61 13.86 5.03
CA ALA A 35 10.74 13.31 5.78
C ALA A 35 11.85 12.76 4.86
N LYS A 36 11.47 12.14 3.75
CA LYS A 36 12.41 11.60 2.75
C LYS A 36 12.79 12.60 1.65
N ARG A 37 12.25 13.82 1.69
CA ARG A 37 12.42 14.89 0.67
C ARG A 37 12.20 14.38 -0.76
N SER A 38 11.22 13.51 -0.95
CA SER A 38 11.01 12.83 -2.23
C SER A 38 9.54 12.54 -2.51
N ARG A 39 9.05 13.04 -3.65
CA ARG A 39 7.66 12.82 -4.11
C ARG A 39 7.36 11.37 -4.49
N ARG A 40 8.37 10.51 -4.62
CA ARG A 40 8.18 9.07 -4.95
C ARG A 40 7.39 8.32 -3.88
N PHE A 41 7.38 8.83 -2.65
CA PHE A 41 6.62 8.28 -1.52
C PHE A 41 5.17 8.74 -1.48
N LEU A 42 4.80 9.75 -2.28
CA LEU A 42 3.44 10.28 -2.29
C LEU A 42 2.47 9.26 -2.88
N LEU A 43 1.32 9.07 -2.22
CA LEU A 43 0.32 8.10 -2.63
C LEU A 43 -1.08 8.72 -2.66
N PRO A 44 -1.44 9.46 -3.74
CA PRO A 44 -2.77 10.05 -3.87
C PRO A 44 -3.89 8.99 -3.94
N PRO A 45 -5.14 9.32 -3.55
CA PRO A 45 -6.27 8.37 -3.54
C PRO A 45 -6.47 7.62 -4.85
N GLY A 46 -6.38 8.30 -6.00
CA GLY A 46 -6.50 7.64 -7.31
C GLY A 46 -5.42 6.61 -7.58
N ARG A 47 -4.17 6.85 -7.13
CA ARG A 47 -3.07 5.88 -7.27
C ARG A 47 -3.28 4.69 -6.34
N LEU A 48 -3.70 4.95 -5.10
CA LEU A 48 -4.04 3.91 -4.13
C LEU A 48 -5.16 3.01 -4.66
N SER A 49 -6.23 3.58 -5.21
CA SER A 49 -7.36 2.83 -5.79
C SER A 49 -6.93 1.87 -6.91
N VAL A 50 -6.03 2.30 -7.80
CA VAL A 50 -5.50 1.44 -8.89
C VAL A 50 -4.67 0.29 -8.34
N ILE A 51 -3.85 0.53 -7.30
CA ILE A 51 -3.06 -0.50 -6.60
C ILE A 51 -3.99 -1.49 -5.90
N GLU A 52 -4.97 -1.00 -5.14
CA GLU A 52 -5.94 -1.80 -4.39
C GLU A 52 -6.89 -2.59 -5.30
N SER A 53 -7.10 -2.13 -6.52
CA SER A 53 -7.82 -2.89 -7.55
C SER A 53 -6.98 -4.02 -8.14
N GLY A 54 -5.68 -4.09 -7.83
CA GLY A 54 -4.73 -5.05 -8.39
C GLY A 54 -4.34 -4.77 -9.84
N LYS A 55 -4.66 -3.58 -10.37
CA LYS A 55 -4.34 -3.19 -11.76
C LYS A 55 -2.88 -2.79 -11.95
N THR A 56 -2.14 -2.57 -10.85
CA THR A 56 -0.72 -2.24 -10.89
C THR A 56 -0.01 -2.73 -9.63
N VAL A 57 1.28 -3.06 -9.77
CA VAL A 57 2.15 -3.40 -8.64
C VAL A 57 2.75 -2.11 -8.08
N PRO A 58 2.68 -1.87 -6.76
CA PRO A 58 3.32 -0.71 -6.13
C PRO A 58 4.85 -0.81 -6.25
N SER A 59 5.51 0.33 -6.49
CA SER A 59 6.97 0.42 -6.38
C SER A 59 7.42 0.26 -4.93
N ILE A 60 8.71 0.01 -4.71
CA ILE A 60 9.27 -0.10 -3.34
C ILE A 60 9.00 1.13 -2.46
N TYR A 61 9.03 2.33 -3.05
CA TYR A 61 8.69 3.59 -2.35
C TYR A 61 7.24 3.60 -1.88
N ARG A 62 6.31 3.11 -2.71
CA ARG A 62 4.89 3.05 -2.36
C ARG A 62 4.60 1.95 -1.36
N LEU A 63 5.26 0.81 -1.47
CA LEU A 63 5.20 -0.25 -0.46
C LEU A 63 5.72 0.25 0.89
N TYR A 64 6.77 1.07 0.90
CA TYR A 64 7.26 1.70 2.14
C TYR A 64 6.21 2.61 2.75
N THR A 65 5.61 3.49 1.94
CA THR A 65 4.53 4.36 2.38
C THR A 65 3.33 3.58 2.93
N LEU A 66 2.92 2.51 2.25
CA LEU A 66 1.83 1.63 2.70
C LEU A 66 2.18 0.93 4.02
N ALA A 67 3.42 0.46 4.18
CA ALA A 67 3.88 -0.15 5.43
C ALA A 67 3.82 0.85 6.58
N PHE A 68 4.27 2.08 6.35
CA PHE A 68 4.19 3.17 7.31
C PHE A 68 2.73 3.54 7.66
N ALA A 69 1.88 3.75 6.65
CA ALA A 69 0.48 4.14 6.84
C ALA A 69 -0.34 3.05 7.53
N TYR A 70 -0.10 1.77 7.22
CA TYR A 70 -0.81 0.64 7.80
C TYR A 70 -0.20 0.15 9.12
N ASN A 71 0.78 0.89 9.66
CA ASN A 71 1.54 0.54 10.86
C ASN A 71 1.99 -0.93 10.87
N THR A 72 2.60 -1.36 9.77
CA THR A 72 2.98 -2.76 9.56
C THR A 72 4.38 -2.88 8.97
N ARG A 73 4.97 -4.08 9.08
CA ARG A 73 6.28 -4.35 8.50
C ARG A 73 6.17 -4.50 6.99
N MET A 74 7.11 -3.91 6.25
CA MET A 74 7.25 -4.06 4.80
C MET A 74 7.14 -5.53 4.34
N ARG A 75 7.79 -6.45 5.06
CA ARG A 75 7.75 -7.88 4.78
C ARG A 75 6.32 -8.44 4.71
N LYS A 76 5.42 -8.00 5.60
CA LYS A 76 4.02 -8.46 5.60
C LYS A 76 3.30 -8.06 4.32
N LEU A 77 3.64 -6.92 3.72
CA LEU A 77 3.09 -6.48 2.45
C LEU A 77 3.70 -7.23 1.27
N LEU A 78 5.01 -7.46 1.29
CA LEU A 78 5.73 -8.21 0.23
C LEU A 78 5.21 -9.64 0.07
N VAL A 79 4.89 -10.32 1.17
CA VAL A 79 4.28 -11.66 1.14
C VAL A 79 2.95 -11.67 0.38
N LEU A 80 2.17 -10.58 0.40
CA LEU A 80 0.92 -10.51 -0.38
C LEU A 80 1.17 -10.58 -1.89
N TYR A 81 2.36 -10.17 -2.34
CA TYR A 81 2.81 -10.19 -3.73
C TYR A 81 3.67 -11.43 -4.07
N GLY A 82 3.76 -12.40 -3.16
CA GLY A 82 4.54 -13.62 -3.39
C GLY A 82 6.05 -13.44 -3.24
N ALA A 83 6.51 -12.33 -2.66
CA ALA A 83 7.91 -12.17 -2.29
C ALA A 83 8.15 -12.79 -0.90
N TRP A 84 8.26 -14.13 -0.87
CA TRP A 84 8.76 -14.87 0.28
C TRP A 84 10.25 -15.19 0.02
N TRP A 85 11.13 -14.75 0.91
CA TRP A 85 12.52 -15.18 0.94
C TRP A 85 12.57 -16.33 1.96
N ARG A 86 12.99 -17.52 1.53
CA ARG A 86 13.34 -18.65 2.39
C ARG A 86 14.85 -18.71 2.52
#